data_AF-A0A8H7CRB1-F1
#
_entry.id   AF-A0A8H7CRB1-F1
#
_cell.length_a   1.000
_cell.length_b   1.000
_cell.length_c   1.000
_cell.angle_alpha   90.00
_cell.angle_beta   90.00
_cell.angle_gamma   90.00
#
_symmetry.space_group_name_H-M   'P 1'
#
loop_
_entity.id
_entity.type
_entity.pdbx_description
1 polymer ?
#
loop_
_entity_poly.entity_id
_entity_poly.type
_entity_poly.pdbx_seq_one_letter_code
_entity_poly.pdbx_strand_id
1 'polypeptide(L)'
;MTFSNTSLTFRRSGNTIPKHLTSMETIEWDESLSAVVQCGRFVPLVNTILDYARKQVLFYPSDKETVTAEYHGELCLWERADVRVARFVSDVQPNAVDVPVISRRCLESQESADKEHNVAQVAALVRKWPTNVNFTPGFKLWDHFQRWNSFSSETVLGDKIDNHRFWLEGAPHDVWFRLFHLCRADLNRDRNQYGLMVALGILAYRADLDLDLIRTLLAIATSPTLLTTSLIPEETFNLDPGHTLNLNTVLNITRGNCHDTHPDSSWLERRYGESESAYMKRKRAGFLAAKEDQCEKLSTLIFSHWPAPGAALTLPDMASILPNSSIGNYPIVKIADLRTAAEVLFSTRLCNRRLFEWSNSLQCVLNTVLGHGLTENGLIALLPLHNICVAIRPPKYVPIRLYSLLRDPERSSPPVDVAEQSHPSLRELMLDLEGMPIDGPKTQYLANLSCCVDALDRKGSEPSNSFDGQQDSGFDDIVQRAPPPSSPA
;
A
#
# COMPACT_ATOMS: atom_id res chain seq x y z
N MET A 1 -42.59 17.87 -2.59
CA MET A 1 -41.17 17.53 -2.76
C MET A 1 -41.12 16.38 -3.73
N THR A 2 -40.72 16.64 -4.97
CA THR A 2 -40.49 15.61 -5.98
C THR A 2 -39.13 14.98 -5.69
N PHE A 3 -39.12 13.72 -5.26
CA PHE A 3 -37.91 12.92 -5.28
C PHE A 3 -37.65 12.51 -6.73
N SER A 4 -36.37 12.33 -7.07
CA SER A 4 -35.87 12.06 -8.43
C SER A 4 -36.72 11.07 -9.23
N ASN A 5 -36.99 11.42 -10.49
CA ASN A 5 -37.72 10.56 -11.42
C ASN A 5 -36.87 9.31 -11.71
N THR A 6 -37.25 8.18 -11.13
CA THR A 6 -36.62 6.89 -11.42
C THR A 6 -37.54 6.13 -12.38
N SER A 7 -37.13 5.95 -13.63
CA SER A 7 -37.87 5.13 -14.61
C SER A 7 -37.20 3.76 -14.71
N LEU A 8 -37.93 2.68 -14.39
CA LEU A 8 -37.40 1.31 -14.36
C LEU A 8 -38.34 0.35 -15.08
N THR A 9 -37.75 -0.65 -15.75
CA THR A 9 -38.46 -1.76 -16.40
C THR A 9 -38.08 -3.09 -15.77
N PHE A 10 -39.09 -3.90 -15.44
CA PHE A 10 -38.95 -5.16 -14.71
C PHE A 10 -38.83 -6.38 -15.64
N ARG A 11 -37.96 -7.37 -15.30
CA ARG A 11 -38.34 -8.80 -15.37
C ARG A 11 -37.40 -9.78 -14.65
N ARG A 12 -38.04 -10.77 -13.99
CA ARG A 12 -37.47 -11.97 -13.38
C ARG A 12 -37.74 -13.18 -14.28
N SER A 13 -36.70 -13.75 -14.88
CA SER A 13 -36.63 -15.14 -15.37
C SER A 13 -35.20 -15.37 -15.83
N GLY A 14 -34.54 -16.40 -15.31
CA GLY A 14 -33.13 -16.69 -15.58
C GLY A 14 -32.85 -16.91 -17.07
N ASN A 15 -32.46 -15.85 -17.77
CA ASN A 15 -31.50 -15.84 -18.86
C ASN A 15 -31.36 -14.40 -19.39
N THR A 16 -30.12 -13.89 -19.34
CA THR A 16 -29.60 -12.71 -20.06
C THR A 16 -30.31 -11.37 -19.86
N ILE A 17 -29.57 -10.38 -19.35
CA ILE A 17 -29.86 -8.96 -19.60
C ILE A 17 -30.06 -8.82 -21.11
N PRO A 18 -31.17 -8.23 -21.61
CA PRO A 18 -31.36 -8.05 -23.03
C PRO A 18 -30.13 -7.34 -23.59
N LYS A 19 -29.50 -7.87 -24.66
CA LYS A 19 -28.24 -7.32 -25.21
C LYS A 19 -28.29 -5.81 -25.54
N HIS A 20 -29.49 -5.24 -25.61
CA HIS A 20 -29.74 -3.82 -25.88
C HIS A 20 -29.86 -2.94 -24.63
N LEU A 21 -29.90 -3.49 -23.42
CA LEU A 21 -29.94 -2.73 -22.16
C LEU A 21 -28.57 -2.80 -21.49
N THR A 22 -27.83 -1.70 -21.54
CA THR A 22 -26.49 -1.55 -20.95
C THR A 22 -26.50 -1.20 -19.47
N SER A 23 -27.64 -0.73 -18.92
CA SER A 23 -27.79 -0.38 -17.50
C SER A 23 -29.07 -1.00 -16.92
N MET A 24 -28.98 -1.50 -15.68
CA MET A 24 -30.13 -2.02 -14.91
C MET A 24 -30.92 -0.93 -14.20
N GLU A 25 -30.29 0.22 -13.92
CA GLU A 25 -30.87 1.32 -13.15
C GLU A 25 -30.14 2.61 -13.51
N THR A 26 -30.88 3.64 -13.90
CA THR A 26 -30.33 4.99 -14.06
C THR A 26 -30.89 5.83 -12.93
N ILE A 27 -30.02 6.25 -12.02
CA ILE A 27 -30.37 7.16 -10.92
C ILE A 27 -29.95 8.56 -11.35
N GLU A 28 -30.92 9.44 -11.53
CA GLU A 28 -30.67 10.87 -11.68
C GLU A 28 -30.64 11.50 -10.30
N TRP A 29 -29.47 11.99 -9.89
CA TRP A 29 -29.31 12.72 -8.65
C TRP A 29 -29.58 14.20 -8.93
N ASP A 30 -30.35 14.84 -8.06
CA ASP A 30 -30.47 16.29 -8.02
C ASP A 30 -29.14 16.87 -7.53
N GLU A 31 -28.44 17.61 -8.40
CA GLU A 31 -27.13 18.20 -8.10
C GLU A 31 -27.19 19.22 -6.94
N SER A 32 -28.38 19.77 -6.64
CA SER A 32 -28.58 20.72 -5.55
C SER A 32 -28.72 20.06 -4.18
N LEU A 33 -28.94 18.73 -4.14
CA LEU A 33 -29.15 17.97 -2.91
C LEU A 33 -27.94 17.07 -2.62
N SER A 34 -27.59 16.90 -1.34
CA SER A 34 -26.52 15.98 -0.98
C SER A 34 -26.92 14.53 -1.29
N ALA A 35 -25.95 13.70 -1.69
CA ALA A 35 -26.16 12.28 -1.96
C ALA A 35 -26.74 11.52 -0.75
N VAL A 36 -26.57 12.05 0.46
CA VAL A 36 -27.13 11.42 1.65
C VAL A 36 -28.62 11.71 1.80
N VAL A 37 -29.07 12.94 1.54
CA VAL A 37 -30.51 13.29 1.57
C VAL A 37 -31.29 12.55 0.49
N GLN A 38 -30.62 12.27 -0.63
CA GLN A 38 -31.17 11.49 -1.74
C GLN A 38 -31.01 9.97 -1.54
N CYS A 39 -30.47 9.53 -0.39
CA CYS A 39 -30.35 8.13 -0.07
C CYS A 39 -31.74 7.54 0.22
N GLY A 40 -32.06 6.43 -0.44
CA GLY A 40 -33.34 5.73 -0.28
C GLY A 40 -33.70 5.39 1.16
N ARG A 41 -32.72 5.29 2.08
CA ARG A 41 -32.94 4.97 3.51
C ARG A 41 -33.73 6.02 4.27
N PHE A 42 -33.80 7.26 3.79
CA PHE A 42 -34.60 8.30 4.43
C PHE A 42 -36.06 8.25 4.03
N VAL A 43 -36.43 7.48 2.99
CA VAL A 43 -37.82 7.36 2.52
C VAL A 43 -38.79 6.96 3.65
N PRO A 44 -38.52 5.95 4.51
CA PRO A 44 -39.41 5.59 5.61
C PRO A 44 -39.55 6.72 6.65
N LEU A 45 -38.46 7.45 6.93
CA LEU A 45 -38.47 8.58 7.85
C LEU A 45 -39.29 9.74 7.29
N VAL A 46 -39.09 10.08 6.02
CA VAL A 46 -39.86 11.10 5.31
C VAL A 46 -41.34 10.73 5.29
N ASN A 47 -41.67 9.47 5.00
CA ASN A 47 -43.06 8.98 5.04
C ASN A 47 -43.65 9.10 6.44
N THR A 48 -42.89 8.77 7.49
CA THR A 48 -43.33 8.92 8.88
C THR A 48 -43.62 10.38 9.25
N ILE A 49 -42.76 11.32 8.80
CA ILE A 49 -42.96 12.76 9.00
C ILE A 49 -44.22 13.24 8.27
N LEU A 50 -44.41 12.82 7.01
CA LEU A 50 -45.58 13.18 6.23
C LEU A 50 -46.87 12.59 6.80
N ASP A 51 -46.84 11.33 7.24
CA ASP A 51 -47.97 10.68 7.91
C ASP A 51 -48.33 11.38 9.22
N TYR A 52 -47.32 11.79 9.99
CA TYR A 52 -47.52 12.59 11.19
C TYR A 52 -48.15 13.95 10.85
N ALA A 53 -47.63 14.65 9.84
CA ALA A 53 -48.18 15.93 9.39
C ALA A 53 -49.65 15.81 8.93
N ARG A 54 -50.01 14.72 8.21
CA ARG A 54 -51.40 14.43 7.82
C ARG A 54 -52.30 14.26 9.04
N LYS A 55 -51.83 13.58 10.09
CA LYS A 55 -52.59 13.42 11.34
C LYS A 55 -52.83 14.77 12.05
N GLN A 56 -51.93 15.74 11.87
CA GLN A 56 -52.06 17.09 12.46
C GLN A 56 -53.07 17.99 11.71
N VAL A 57 -53.47 17.64 10.48
CA VAL A 57 -54.46 18.41 9.70
C VAL A 57 -55.80 18.52 10.46
N LEU A 58 -56.12 17.54 11.31
CA LEU A 58 -57.30 17.60 12.19
C LEU A 58 -57.29 18.83 13.12
N PHE A 59 -56.11 19.23 13.60
CA PHE A 59 -55.95 20.35 14.54
C PHE A 59 -55.71 21.68 13.83
N TYR A 60 -55.20 21.64 12.60
CA TYR A 60 -54.90 22.82 11.80
C TYR A 60 -55.42 22.61 10.37
N PRO A 61 -56.74 22.74 10.15
CA PRO A 61 -57.32 22.67 8.81
C PRO A 61 -56.76 23.83 7.99
N SER A 62 -55.88 23.51 7.06
CA SER A 62 -55.34 24.45 6.09
C SER A 62 -55.90 24.07 4.72
N ASP A 63 -56.39 25.05 3.96
CA ASP A 63 -56.86 24.85 2.57
C ASP A 63 -55.74 24.50 1.57
N LYS A 64 -54.52 24.27 2.07
CA LYS A 64 -53.36 23.93 1.23
C LYS A 64 -53.37 22.44 0.93
N GLU A 65 -53.12 22.11 -0.34
CA GLU A 65 -52.98 20.72 -0.81
C GLU A 65 -52.05 19.92 0.11
N THR A 66 -52.55 18.75 0.54
CA THR A 66 -51.77 17.80 1.31
C THR A 66 -50.57 17.36 0.50
N VAL A 67 -49.36 17.67 0.95
CA VAL A 67 -48.13 17.20 0.31
C VAL A 67 -48.09 15.67 0.39
N THR A 68 -48.31 15.02 -0.75
CA THR A 68 -48.03 13.60 -0.93
C THR A 68 -46.59 13.45 -1.39
N ALA A 69 -45.82 12.60 -0.72
CA ALA A 69 -44.61 12.06 -1.32
C ALA A 69 -45.07 10.94 -2.24
N GLU A 70 -45.18 11.24 -3.53
CA GLU A 70 -45.31 10.20 -4.53
C GLU A 70 -43.93 9.62 -4.80
N TYR A 71 -43.76 8.35 -4.43
CA TYR A 71 -42.63 7.58 -4.89
C TYR A 71 -43.00 6.97 -6.24
N HIS A 72 -42.30 7.38 -7.30
CA HIS A 72 -42.57 6.91 -8.66
C HIS A 72 -41.86 5.59 -9.04
N GLY A 73 -41.19 4.93 -8.09
CA GLY A 73 -40.48 3.66 -8.33
C GLY A 73 -41.25 2.42 -7.87
N GLU A 74 -40.80 1.24 -8.31
CA GLU A 74 -41.29 -0.04 -7.78
C GLU A 74 -40.72 -0.29 -6.37
N LEU A 75 -41.59 -0.59 -5.41
CA LEU A 75 -41.22 -0.83 -3.99
C LEU A 75 -40.12 -1.89 -3.85
N CYS A 76 -40.18 -2.97 -4.64
CA CYS A 76 -39.21 -4.07 -4.56
C CYS A 76 -37.80 -3.66 -5.03
N LEU A 77 -37.68 -2.65 -5.88
CA LEU A 77 -36.39 -2.10 -6.33
C LEU A 77 -35.80 -1.21 -5.26
N TRP A 78 -36.64 -0.43 -4.58
CA TRP A 78 -36.25 0.33 -3.39
C TRP A 78 -35.76 -0.61 -2.28
N GLU A 79 -36.49 -1.67 -1.96
CA GLU A 79 -36.07 -2.68 -0.98
C GLU A 79 -34.73 -3.31 -1.35
N ARG A 80 -34.51 -3.63 -2.64
CA ARG A 80 -33.20 -4.13 -3.12
C ARG A 80 -32.09 -3.10 -3.02
N ALA A 81 -32.37 -1.83 -3.28
CA ALA A 81 -31.41 -0.75 -3.10
C ALA A 81 -31.06 -0.58 -1.63
N ASP A 82 -32.05 -0.58 -0.73
CA ASP A 82 -31.82 -0.53 0.72
C ASP A 82 -31.01 -1.73 1.21
N VAL A 83 -31.28 -2.95 0.75
CA VAL A 83 -30.47 -4.14 1.07
C VAL A 83 -29.02 -4.00 0.59
N ARG A 84 -28.78 -3.43 -0.61
CA ARG A 84 -27.41 -3.16 -1.09
C ARG A 84 -26.70 -2.15 -0.20
N VAL A 85 -27.38 -1.08 0.18
CA VAL A 85 -26.82 0.00 1.02
C VAL A 85 -26.65 -0.44 2.47
N ALA A 86 -27.53 -1.29 2.99
CA ALA A 86 -27.51 -1.80 4.36
C ALA A 86 -26.20 -2.52 4.69
N ARG A 87 -25.56 -3.17 3.70
CA ARG A 87 -24.26 -3.85 3.86
C ARG A 87 -23.13 -2.92 4.25
N PHE A 88 -23.20 -1.67 3.81
CA PHE A 88 -22.19 -0.67 4.16
C PHE A 88 -22.49 -0.02 5.51
N VAL A 89 -23.72 -0.11 6.04
CA VAL A 89 -24.10 0.59 7.27
C VAL A 89 -24.29 -0.43 8.40
N SER A 90 -23.19 -0.67 9.11
CA SER A 90 -22.92 -1.74 10.10
C SER A 90 -23.94 -2.10 11.20
N ASP A 91 -25.10 -1.42 11.32
CA ASP A 91 -25.97 -1.55 12.52
C ASP A 91 -27.34 -2.22 12.29
N VAL A 92 -27.69 -2.61 11.06
CA VAL A 92 -29.01 -3.22 10.79
C VAL A 92 -28.85 -4.58 10.14
N GLN A 93 -28.99 -5.65 10.94
CA GLN A 93 -29.32 -6.97 10.39
C GLN A 93 -30.76 -6.89 9.82
N PRO A 94 -30.97 -7.11 8.51
CA PRO A 94 -32.31 -7.13 7.96
C PRO A 94 -33.05 -8.35 8.51
N ASN A 95 -34.13 -8.12 9.26
CA ASN A 95 -35.07 -9.15 9.73
C ASN A 95 -35.92 -9.76 8.58
N ALA A 96 -35.54 -9.59 7.32
CA ALA A 96 -36.33 -10.00 6.17
C ALA A 96 -36.02 -11.45 5.77
N VAL A 97 -37.09 -12.25 5.68
CA VAL A 97 -37.12 -13.69 5.36
C VAL A 97 -36.80 -14.00 3.88
N ASP A 98 -36.59 -12.98 3.05
CA ASP A 98 -36.17 -13.20 1.68
C ASP A 98 -34.67 -13.50 1.62
N VAL A 99 -34.38 -14.70 1.11
CA VAL A 99 -33.03 -15.20 0.82
C VAL A 99 -32.23 -14.04 0.22
N PRO A 100 -31.15 -13.59 0.90
CA PRO A 100 -30.41 -12.45 0.43
C PRO A 100 -30.01 -12.75 -1.02
N VAL A 101 -30.36 -11.84 -1.93
CA VAL A 101 -29.72 -11.81 -3.25
C VAL A 101 -28.30 -11.33 -2.98
N ILE A 102 -27.51 -12.28 -2.50
CA ILE A 102 -26.09 -12.25 -2.45
C ILE A 102 -25.67 -12.13 -3.91
N SER A 103 -25.14 -10.98 -4.30
CA SER A 103 -24.35 -10.90 -5.51
C SER A 103 -23.32 -12.03 -5.41
N ARG A 104 -23.32 -12.96 -6.36
CA ARG A 104 -22.39 -14.08 -6.45
C ARG A 104 -20.91 -13.64 -6.35
N ARG A 105 -20.64 -12.33 -6.50
CA ARG A 105 -19.31 -11.72 -6.37
C ARG A 105 -18.90 -11.34 -4.95
N CYS A 106 -19.78 -11.32 -3.96
CA CYS A 106 -19.48 -10.71 -2.65
C CYS A 106 -19.67 -11.59 -1.40
N LEU A 107 -20.28 -12.77 -1.45
CA LEU A 107 -20.35 -13.67 -0.27
C LEU A 107 -20.17 -15.09 -0.81
N GLU A 108 -19.13 -15.82 -0.44
CA GLU A 108 -19.12 -16.64 0.79
C GLU A 108 -17.72 -16.86 1.41
N SER A 109 -16.64 -16.25 0.88
CA SER A 109 -15.34 -16.43 1.50
C SER A 109 -15.15 -15.46 2.67
N GLN A 110 -14.81 -16.00 3.84
CA GLN A 110 -14.38 -15.23 5.02
C GLN A 110 -13.32 -14.16 4.67
N GLU A 111 -12.51 -14.44 3.65
CA GLU A 111 -11.52 -13.54 3.08
C GLU A 111 -12.09 -12.19 2.58
N SER A 112 -13.31 -12.15 2.03
CA SER A 112 -13.94 -10.90 1.56
C SER A 112 -14.35 -10.01 2.73
N ALA A 113 -14.88 -10.61 3.80
CA ALA A 113 -15.31 -9.88 4.99
C ALA A 113 -14.10 -9.25 5.72
N ASP A 114 -12.98 -9.99 5.82
CA ASP A 114 -11.75 -9.48 6.43
C ASP A 114 -11.18 -8.30 5.63
N LYS A 115 -11.19 -8.39 4.28
CA LYS A 115 -10.77 -7.29 3.40
C LYS A 115 -11.65 -6.05 3.57
N GLU A 116 -12.98 -6.20 3.56
CA GLU A 116 -13.91 -5.09 3.77
C GLU A 116 -13.72 -4.45 5.16
N HIS A 117 -13.49 -5.26 6.19
CA HIS A 117 -13.18 -4.78 7.53
C HIS A 117 -11.88 -3.95 7.54
N ASN A 118 -10.83 -4.43 6.87
CA ASN A 118 -9.56 -3.72 6.76
C ASN A 118 -9.71 -2.37 6.05
N VAL A 119 -10.48 -2.33 4.94
CA VAL A 119 -10.81 -1.09 4.22
C VAL A 119 -11.50 -0.10 5.16
N ALA A 120 -12.54 -0.54 5.89
CA ALA A 120 -13.27 0.30 6.82
C ALA A 120 -12.37 0.81 7.95
N GLN A 121 -11.49 -0.05 8.49
CA GLN A 121 -10.53 0.31 9.53
C GLN A 121 -9.55 1.38 9.04
N VAL A 122 -8.93 1.18 7.87
CA VAL A 122 -7.99 2.14 7.28
C VAL A 122 -8.68 3.46 6.95
N ALA A 123 -9.90 3.42 6.40
CA ALA A 123 -10.67 4.62 6.11
C ALA A 123 -10.99 5.42 7.39
N ALA A 124 -11.38 4.72 8.47
CA ALA A 124 -11.61 5.35 9.77
C ALA A 124 -10.32 5.97 10.36
N LEU A 125 -9.16 5.33 10.16
CA LEU A 125 -7.87 5.88 10.57
C LEU A 125 -7.52 7.14 9.77
N VAL A 126 -7.64 7.11 8.44
CA VAL A 126 -7.41 8.30 7.59
C VAL A 126 -8.35 9.44 8.00
N ARG A 127 -9.62 9.16 8.29
CA ARG A 127 -10.55 10.21 8.74
C ARG A 127 -10.10 10.85 10.06
N LYS A 128 -9.78 10.02 11.05
CA LYS A 128 -9.34 10.49 12.37
C LYS A 128 -8.04 11.28 12.28
N TRP A 129 -7.22 11.01 11.26
CA TRP A 129 -5.93 11.63 11.01
C TRP A 129 -5.03 11.59 12.27
N PRO A 130 -4.86 10.42 12.90
CA PRO A 130 -4.17 10.33 14.17
C PRO A 130 -2.68 10.62 13.99
N THR A 131 -2.07 11.30 14.96
CA THR A 131 -0.61 11.49 15.01
C THR A 131 0.12 10.19 15.35
N ASN A 132 -0.58 9.24 15.99
CA ASN A 132 -0.03 7.97 16.47
C ASN A 132 -0.81 6.81 15.83
N VAL A 133 -0.13 5.99 15.03
CA VAL A 133 -0.74 4.87 14.30
C VAL A 133 -0.18 3.56 14.82
N ASN A 134 -0.96 2.76 15.55
CA ASN A 134 -0.45 1.51 16.14
C ASN A 134 0.00 0.49 15.06
N PHE A 135 1.10 -0.22 15.30
CA PHE A 135 1.62 -1.29 14.44
C PHE A 135 1.60 -2.64 15.18
N THR A 136 1.66 -3.75 14.44
CA THR A 136 1.79 -5.07 15.06
C THR A 136 3.15 -5.20 15.77
N PRO A 137 3.20 -5.79 16.98
CA PRO A 137 4.46 -6.05 17.67
C PRO A 137 5.42 -6.85 16.80
N GLY A 138 6.67 -6.38 16.67
CA GLY A 138 7.68 -7.03 15.85
C GLY A 138 7.67 -6.67 14.37
N PHE A 139 6.79 -5.76 13.93
CA PHE A 139 6.86 -5.18 12.59
C PHE A 139 8.24 -4.57 12.31
N LYS A 140 8.85 -4.98 11.20
CA LYS A 140 10.14 -4.46 10.71
C LYS A 140 10.02 -4.15 9.24
N LEU A 141 10.14 -2.87 8.89
CA LEU A 141 10.07 -2.41 7.51
C LEU A 141 11.03 -3.14 6.57
N TRP A 142 12.26 -3.40 7.04
CA TRP A 142 13.28 -4.12 6.26
C TRP A 142 12.84 -5.52 5.83
N ASP A 143 12.15 -6.26 6.69
CA ASP A 143 11.71 -7.63 6.40
C ASP A 143 10.73 -7.66 5.22
N HIS A 144 9.93 -6.59 5.04
CA HIS A 144 9.05 -6.43 3.89
C HIS A 144 9.82 -6.12 2.61
N PHE A 145 10.83 -5.25 2.68
CA PHE A 145 11.66 -4.93 1.53
C PHE A 145 12.38 -6.18 1.01
N GLN A 146 12.91 -7.01 1.91
CA GLN A 146 13.54 -8.28 1.55
C GLN A 146 12.61 -9.23 0.78
N ARG A 147 11.30 -9.24 1.10
CA ARG A 147 10.33 -10.09 0.38
C ARG A 147 10.10 -9.65 -1.06
N TRP A 148 10.30 -8.37 -1.38
CA TRP A 148 10.15 -7.87 -2.75
C TRP A 148 11.33 -8.27 -3.64
N ASN A 149 12.49 -8.56 -3.05
CA ASN A 149 13.74 -8.93 -3.69
C ASN A 149 14.35 -7.85 -4.61
N SER A 150 13.66 -7.42 -5.67
CA SER A 150 14.13 -6.36 -6.56
C SER A 150 13.02 -5.37 -6.87
N PHE A 151 13.36 -4.09 -6.86
CA PHE A 151 12.42 -2.98 -7.10
C PHE A 151 13.16 -1.67 -7.36
N SER A 152 12.45 -0.66 -7.87
CA SER A 152 12.95 0.72 -7.97
C SER A 152 12.24 1.61 -6.96
N SER A 153 12.96 2.54 -6.35
CA SER A 153 12.35 3.66 -5.59
C SER A 153 12.17 4.91 -6.44
N GLU A 154 12.57 4.88 -7.71
CA GLU A 154 12.51 6.04 -8.59
C GLU A 154 11.07 6.54 -8.73
N THR A 155 10.85 7.79 -8.34
CA THR A 155 9.55 8.43 -8.49
C THR A 155 9.35 8.93 -9.89
N VAL A 156 8.21 8.59 -10.49
CA VAL A 156 7.75 9.28 -11.69
C VAL A 156 7.11 10.60 -11.26
N LEU A 157 7.73 11.71 -11.68
CA LEU A 157 7.20 13.05 -11.49
C LEU A 157 5.78 13.15 -12.09
N GLY A 158 4.85 13.70 -11.32
CA GLY A 158 3.49 14.01 -11.81
C GLY A 158 2.40 13.01 -11.41
N ASP A 159 2.72 11.99 -10.63
CA ASP A 159 1.70 11.10 -10.06
C ASP A 159 0.71 11.88 -9.19
N LYS A 160 -0.57 11.52 -9.32
CA LYS A 160 -1.67 12.05 -8.50
C LYS A 160 -2.19 10.94 -7.61
N ILE A 161 -2.63 11.30 -6.42
CA ILE A 161 -3.27 10.38 -5.46
C ILE A 161 -4.50 9.69 -6.04
N ASP A 162 -5.10 10.26 -7.10
CA ASP A 162 -6.29 9.74 -7.78
C ASP A 162 -6.00 8.64 -8.82
N ASN A 163 -4.78 8.09 -8.87
CA ASN A 163 -4.43 7.02 -9.80
C ASN A 163 -4.89 5.63 -9.32
N HIS A 164 -6.21 5.45 -9.18
CA HIS A 164 -6.84 4.24 -8.61
C HIS A 164 -6.45 2.95 -9.29
N ARG A 165 -6.32 3.00 -10.63
CA ARG A 165 -5.92 1.84 -11.43
C ARG A 165 -4.52 1.37 -11.03
N PHE A 166 -3.58 2.30 -10.90
CA PHE A 166 -2.22 1.97 -10.49
C PHE A 166 -2.17 1.44 -9.04
N TRP A 167 -2.98 1.97 -8.12
CA TRP A 167 -3.07 1.44 -6.75
C TRP A 167 -3.59 -0.01 -6.70
N LEU A 168 -4.47 -0.39 -7.65
CA LEU A 168 -5.07 -1.73 -7.70
C LEU A 168 -4.22 -2.76 -8.47
N GLU A 169 -3.54 -2.33 -9.53
CA GLU A 169 -2.83 -3.21 -10.48
C GLU A 169 -1.31 -3.15 -10.37
N GLY A 170 -0.75 -2.07 -9.80
CA GLY A 170 0.70 -1.86 -9.71
C GLY A 170 1.38 -2.83 -8.74
N ALA A 171 2.67 -3.09 -8.97
CA ALA A 171 3.46 -3.93 -8.09
C ALA A 171 3.48 -3.35 -6.66
N PRO A 172 3.44 -4.20 -5.60
CA PRO A 172 3.37 -3.73 -4.21
C PRO A 172 4.45 -2.71 -3.83
N HIS A 173 5.69 -2.94 -4.27
CA HIS A 173 6.82 -2.05 -4.00
C HIS A 173 6.64 -0.69 -4.69
N ASP A 174 6.32 -0.67 -5.98
CA ASP A 174 6.16 0.57 -6.74
C ASP A 174 5.02 1.42 -6.16
N VAL A 175 3.92 0.77 -5.81
CA VAL A 175 2.75 1.40 -5.20
C VAL A 175 3.11 1.99 -3.84
N TRP A 176 3.82 1.24 -3.00
CA TRP A 176 4.23 1.72 -1.68
C TRP A 176 5.19 2.91 -1.78
N PHE A 177 6.23 2.85 -2.62
CA PHE A 177 7.17 3.96 -2.78
C PHE A 177 6.50 5.21 -3.36
N ARG A 178 5.65 5.08 -4.38
CA ARG A 178 4.93 6.24 -4.93
C ARG A 178 4.01 6.89 -3.91
N LEU A 179 3.25 6.09 -3.16
CA LEU A 179 2.42 6.62 -2.08
C LEU A 179 3.26 7.19 -0.94
N PHE A 180 4.43 6.62 -0.63
CA PHE A 180 5.36 7.18 0.35
C PHE A 180 5.76 8.61 -0.06
N HIS A 181 6.15 8.80 -1.33
CA HIS A 181 6.51 10.12 -1.84
C HIS A 181 5.32 11.08 -1.87
N LEU A 182 4.13 10.62 -2.27
CA LEU A 182 2.91 11.42 -2.23
C LEU A 182 2.57 11.83 -0.80
N CYS A 183 2.60 10.91 0.16
CA CYS A 183 2.35 11.18 1.59
C CYS A 183 3.30 12.23 2.16
N ARG A 184 4.52 12.33 1.61
CA ARG A 184 5.50 13.35 1.99
C ARG A 184 5.34 14.68 1.26
N ALA A 185 4.84 14.66 0.02
CA ALA A 185 4.68 15.83 -0.83
C ALA A 185 3.48 16.66 -0.38
N ASP A 186 3.71 17.49 0.65
CA ASP A 186 2.83 18.55 1.19
C ASP A 186 1.33 18.24 1.04
N LEU A 187 0.90 17.16 1.69
CA LEU A 187 -0.51 16.77 1.72
C LEU A 187 -1.27 17.82 2.53
N ASN A 188 -1.86 18.80 1.85
CA ASN A 188 -2.92 19.59 2.44
C ASN A 188 -4.06 18.64 2.80
N ARG A 189 -4.21 18.37 4.10
CA ARG A 189 -5.21 17.46 4.66
C ARG A 189 -6.58 17.70 4.03
N ASP A 190 -7.01 18.95 3.95
CA ASP A 190 -8.35 19.31 3.49
C ASP A 190 -8.59 18.94 2.03
N ARG A 191 -7.53 18.90 1.22
CA ARG A 191 -7.61 18.57 -0.21
C ARG A 191 -7.46 17.07 -0.48
N ASN A 192 -6.55 16.42 0.23
CA ASN A 192 -6.06 15.10 -0.16
C ASN A 192 -6.49 13.98 0.80
N GLN A 193 -7.13 14.28 1.93
CA GLN A 193 -7.58 13.26 2.90
C GLN A 193 -8.47 12.20 2.24
N TYR A 194 -9.40 12.62 1.38
CA TYR A 194 -10.30 11.70 0.69
C TYR A 194 -9.60 10.87 -0.38
N GLY A 195 -8.67 11.47 -1.14
CA GLY A 195 -7.82 10.73 -2.08
C GLY A 195 -6.98 9.68 -1.37
N LEU A 196 -6.39 10.02 -0.22
CA LEU A 196 -5.62 9.10 0.60
C LEU A 196 -6.50 8.00 1.19
N MET A 197 -7.72 8.33 1.61
CA MET A 197 -8.69 7.37 2.12
C MET A 197 -9.04 6.31 1.07
N VAL A 198 -9.25 6.74 -0.18
CA VAL A 198 -9.47 5.82 -1.31
C VAL A 198 -8.22 5.01 -1.62
N ALA A 199 -7.06 5.66 -1.77
CA ALA A 199 -5.82 4.98 -2.10
C ALA A 199 -5.45 3.91 -1.06
N LEU A 200 -5.40 4.27 0.22
CA LEU A 200 -5.08 3.31 1.29
C LEU A 200 -6.19 2.26 1.49
N GLY A 201 -7.45 2.61 1.21
CA GLY A 201 -8.55 1.64 1.16
C GLY A 201 -8.35 0.58 0.08
N ILE A 202 -8.00 0.98 -1.15
CA ILE A 202 -7.66 0.04 -2.23
C ILE A 202 -6.52 -0.90 -1.79
N LEU A 203 -5.49 -0.35 -1.14
CA LEU A 203 -4.39 -1.16 -0.64
C LEU A 203 -4.82 -2.14 0.44
N ALA A 204 -5.69 -1.73 1.36
CA ALA A 204 -6.20 -2.59 2.43
C ALA A 204 -7.05 -3.76 1.92
N TYR A 205 -7.62 -3.60 0.72
CA TYR A 205 -8.35 -4.65 0.02
C TYR A 205 -7.42 -5.65 -0.69
N ARG A 206 -6.19 -5.25 -1.01
CA ARG A 206 -5.21 -6.11 -1.68
C ARG A 206 -4.65 -7.16 -0.71
N ALA A 207 -4.44 -8.38 -1.21
CA ALA A 207 -3.88 -9.47 -0.43
C ALA A 207 -2.34 -9.50 -0.41
N ASP A 208 -1.70 -8.77 -1.33
CA ASP A 208 -0.25 -8.75 -1.52
C ASP A 208 0.47 -7.61 -0.78
N LEU A 209 -0.28 -6.81 0.00
CA LEU A 209 0.27 -5.74 0.81
C LEU A 209 -0.16 -5.87 2.27
N ASP A 210 0.81 -5.78 3.18
CA ASP A 210 0.58 -5.86 4.62
C ASP A 210 -0.11 -4.60 5.16
N LEU A 211 -1.04 -4.76 6.10
CA LEU A 211 -1.71 -3.62 6.74
C LEU A 211 -0.75 -2.71 7.48
N ASP A 212 0.32 -3.24 8.06
CA ASP A 212 1.32 -2.42 8.75
C ASP A 212 2.10 -1.55 7.76
N LEU A 213 2.36 -2.02 6.52
CA LEU A 213 2.91 -1.15 5.47
C LEU A 213 1.96 -0.02 5.11
N ILE A 214 0.66 -0.28 5.04
CA ILE A 214 -0.36 0.76 4.80
C ILE A 214 -0.39 1.76 5.95
N ARG A 215 -0.28 1.27 7.20
CA ARG A 215 -0.19 2.12 8.40
C ARG A 215 1.08 2.96 8.42
N THR A 216 2.21 2.48 7.87
CA THR A 216 3.42 3.31 7.73
C THR A 216 3.15 4.52 6.82
N LEU A 217 2.47 4.31 5.68
CA LEU A 217 2.11 5.40 4.76
C LEU A 217 1.22 6.43 5.45
N LEU A 218 0.22 5.96 6.20
CA LEU A 218 -0.63 6.85 7.00
C LEU A 218 0.18 7.63 8.04
N ALA A 219 1.06 6.95 8.80
CA ALA A 219 1.89 7.61 9.81
C ALA A 219 2.78 8.70 9.19
N ILE A 220 3.32 8.44 8.00
CA ILE A 220 4.12 9.43 7.26
C ILE A 220 3.26 10.63 6.84
N ALA A 221 2.03 10.40 6.38
CA ALA A 221 1.11 11.46 5.99
C ALA A 221 0.64 12.31 7.18
N THR A 222 0.53 11.73 8.39
CA THR A 222 -0.04 12.41 9.55
C THR A 222 1.01 13.01 10.50
N SER A 223 2.25 12.53 10.50
CA SER A 223 3.29 12.94 11.45
C SER A 223 4.30 13.92 10.84
N PRO A 224 4.36 15.17 11.34
CA PRO A 224 5.34 16.16 10.87
C PRO A 224 6.80 15.71 11.07
N THR A 225 7.09 14.94 12.11
CA THR A 225 8.44 14.42 12.37
C THR A 225 8.89 13.48 11.27
N LEU A 226 7.99 12.66 10.74
CA LEU A 226 8.30 11.72 9.66
C LEU A 226 8.55 12.43 8.33
N LEU A 227 7.97 13.62 8.11
CA LEU A 227 8.26 14.44 6.92
C LEU A 227 9.72 14.92 6.86
N THR A 228 10.35 15.12 8.02
CA THR A 228 11.75 15.57 8.13
C THR A 228 12.78 14.46 7.97
N THR A 229 12.34 13.19 7.88
CA THR A 229 13.25 12.06 7.66
C THR A 229 13.97 12.15 6.32
N SER A 230 15.13 11.51 6.18
CA SER A 230 15.87 11.54 4.91
C SER A 230 15.02 10.98 3.75
N LEU A 231 15.24 11.53 2.56
CA LEU A 231 14.68 10.99 1.33
C LEU A 231 15.24 9.59 1.07
N ILE A 232 14.43 8.75 0.44
CA ILE A 232 14.87 7.44 -0.04
C ILE A 232 15.89 7.71 -1.15
N PRO A 233 17.01 6.98 -1.21
CA PRO A 233 17.90 7.03 -2.37
C PRO A 233 17.10 6.63 -3.62
N GLU A 234 17.09 7.47 -4.64
CA GLU A 234 16.47 7.18 -5.94
C GLU A 234 17.38 6.20 -6.70
N GLU A 235 17.17 4.91 -6.49
CA GLU A 235 18.04 3.85 -6.98
C GLU A 235 17.20 2.62 -7.36
N THR A 236 17.77 1.75 -8.18
CA THR A 236 17.26 0.39 -8.40
C THR A 236 17.92 -0.55 -7.42
N PHE A 237 17.12 -1.37 -6.75
CA PHE A 237 17.58 -2.29 -5.72
C PHE A 237 17.46 -3.74 -6.20
N ASN A 238 18.50 -4.51 -5.89
CA ASN A 238 18.49 -5.96 -5.99
C ASN A 238 19.03 -6.50 -4.66
N LEU A 239 18.14 -7.05 -3.83
CA LEU A 239 18.41 -7.48 -2.48
C LEU A 239 18.95 -8.92 -2.38
N ASP A 240 19.01 -9.68 -3.49
CA ASP A 240 19.55 -11.05 -3.52
C ASP A 240 20.96 -11.14 -2.91
N PRO A 241 21.91 -10.22 -3.20
CA PRO A 241 23.23 -10.27 -2.57
C PRO A 241 23.19 -9.97 -1.07
N GLY A 242 22.13 -9.32 -0.57
CA GLY A 242 22.06 -8.75 0.77
C GLY A 242 22.77 -7.41 0.89
N HIS A 243 22.93 -6.91 2.12
CA HIS A 243 23.51 -5.59 2.42
C HIS A 243 24.88 -5.64 3.13
N THR A 244 25.27 -6.79 3.70
CA THR A 244 26.57 -6.98 4.36
C THR A 244 27.55 -7.66 3.42
N LEU A 245 28.78 -7.13 3.24
CA LEU A 245 29.80 -7.86 2.48
C LEU A 245 30.43 -8.97 3.34
N ASN A 246 30.63 -10.15 2.77
CA ASN A 246 31.36 -11.26 3.40
C ASN A 246 32.63 -11.55 2.58
N LEU A 247 33.75 -11.78 3.26
CA LEU A 247 35.03 -12.12 2.62
C LEU A 247 34.91 -13.34 1.70
N ASN A 248 34.13 -14.35 2.06
CA ASN A 248 33.89 -15.54 1.24
C ASN A 248 33.22 -15.21 -0.10
N THR A 249 32.32 -14.21 -0.13
CA THR A 249 31.70 -13.77 -1.38
C THR A 249 32.74 -13.15 -2.31
N VAL A 250 33.62 -12.31 -1.75
CA VAL A 250 34.72 -11.70 -2.52
C VAL A 250 35.69 -12.78 -3.01
N LEU A 251 36.06 -13.74 -2.15
CA LEU A 251 36.89 -14.91 -2.51
C LEU A 251 36.29 -15.71 -3.66
N ASN A 252 34.98 -15.99 -3.62
CA ASN A 252 34.32 -16.75 -4.67
C ASN A 252 34.33 -16.00 -6.01
N ILE A 253 34.11 -14.69 -6.00
CA ILE A 253 34.19 -13.85 -7.21
C ILE A 253 35.63 -13.77 -7.72
N THR A 254 36.62 -13.62 -6.84
CA THR A 254 38.05 -13.65 -7.21
C THR A 254 38.45 -14.98 -7.84
N ARG A 255 38.04 -16.11 -7.25
CA ARG A 255 38.30 -17.46 -7.78
C ARG A 255 37.64 -17.68 -9.15
N GLY A 256 36.41 -17.17 -9.33
CA GLY A 256 35.66 -17.24 -10.60
C GLY A 256 36.30 -16.44 -11.74
N ASN A 257 37.12 -15.43 -11.40
CA ASN A 257 37.83 -14.59 -12.37
C ASN A 257 39.32 -14.96 -12.52
N CYS A 258 39.71 -16.17 -12.13
CA CYS A 258 41.06 -16.67 -12.38
C CYS A 258 41.18 -17.32 -13.76
N HIS A 259 42.41 -17.40 -14.29
CA HIS A 259 42.70 -18.29 -15.40
C HIS A 259 42.57 -19.77 -15.00
N ASP A 260 42.12 -20.62 -15.93
CA ASP A 260 42.03 -22.07 -15.71
C ASP A 260 43.39 -22.76 -15.75
N THR A 261 44.33 -22.17 -16.47
CA THR A 261 45.72 -22.62 -16.62
C THR A 261 46.67 -21.46 -16.35
N HIS A 262 47.88 -21.79 -15.86
CA HIS A 262 48.91 -20.77 -15.68
C HIS A 262 49.21 -20.08 -17.03
N PRO A 263 49.18 -18.74 -17.11
CA PRO A 263 49.35 -18.03 -18.39
C PRO A 263 50.76 -18.17 -18.95
N ASP A 264 51.77 -18.28 -18.07
CA ASP A 264 53.13 -18.61 -18.46
C ASP A 264 53.35 -20.13 -18.41
N SER A 265 53.90 -20.72 -19.47
CA SER A 265 54.26 -22.14 -19.48
C SER A 265 55.61 -22.43 -18.81
N SER A 266 56.42 -21.41 -18.55
CA SER A 266 57.81 -21.50 -18.10
C SER A 266 58.03 -21.34 -16.59
N TRP A 267 56.99 -21.05 -15.81
CA TRP A 267 57.11 -20.70 -14.38
C TRP A 267 57.67 -21.80 -13.46
N LEU A 268 57.79 -23.05 -13.93
CA LEU A 268 58.31 -24.15 -13.14
C LEU A 268 59.13 -25.09 -14.01
N GLU A 269 60.44 -25.17 -13.75
CA GLU A 269 61.32 -26.09 -14.47
C GLU A 269 61.14 -27.54 -13.97
N ARG A 270 61.33 -28.49 -14.89
CA ARG A 270 61.33 -29.92 -14.58
C ARG A 270 62.61 -30.29 -13.84
N ARG A 271 62.49 -31.04 -12.74
CA ARG A 271 63.66 -31.46 -11.95
C ARG A 271 64.40 -32.61 -12.65
N TYR A 272 65.71 -32.70 -12.43
CA TYR A 272 66.51 -33.81 -12.94
C TYR A 272 65.95 -35.15 -12.45
N GLY A 273 65.71 -36.09 -13.37
CA GLY A 273 65.15 -37.41 -13.07
C GLY A 273 63.64 -37.46 -12.77
N GLU A 274 62.93 -36.32 -12.78
CA GLU A 274 61.49 -36.28 -12.56
C GLU A 274 60.74 -36.86 -13.78
N SER A 275 59.74 -37.71 -13.57
CA SER A 275 58.88 -38.20 -14.66
C SER A 275 57.94 -37.09 -15.16
N GLU A 276 57.46 -37.18 -16.40
CA GLU A 276 56.54 -36.18 -16.96
C GLU A 276 55.24 -36.06 -16.15
N SER A 277 54.71 -37.20 -15.68
CA SER A 277 53.52 -37.23 -14.81
C SER A 277 53.77 -36.53 -13.47
N ALA A 278 54.92 -36.77 -12.84
CA ALA A 278 55.30 -36.10 -11.59
C ALA A 278 55.48 -34.60 -11.78
N TYR A 279 56.13 -34.18 -12.88
CA TYR A 279 56.31 -32.79 -13.27
C TYR A 279 54.96 -32.07 -13.44
N MET A 280 54.05 -32.65 -14.23
CA MET A 280 52.72 -32.06 -14.46
C MET A 280 51.88 -32.01 -13.17
N LYS A 281 51.96 -33.03 -12.32
CA LYS A 281 51.30 -33.03 -11.00
C LYS A 281 51.84 -31.92 -10.10
N ARG A 282 53.16 -31.76 -10.01
CA ARG A 282 53.81 -30.70 -9.22
C ARG A 282 53.46 -29.31 -9.75
N LYS A 283 53.48 -29.13 -11.07
CA LYS A 283 53.07 -27.89 -11.73
C LYS A 283 51.61 -27.55 -11.42
N ARG A 284 50.68 -28.50 -11.58
CA ARG A 284 49.27 -28.29 -11.23
C ARG A 284 49.09 -27.95 -9.75
N ALA A 285 49.77 -28.66 -8.86
CA ALA A 285 49.69 -28.40 -7.42
C ALA A 285 50.20 -27.01 -7.05
N GLY A 286 51.36 -26.60 -7.59
CA GLY A 286 51.90 -25.27 -7.34
C GLY A 286 51.03 -24.16 -7.95
N PHE A 287 50.43 -24.39 -9.13
CA PHE A 287 49.49 -23.45 -9.73
C PHE A 287 48.25 -23.26 -8.86
N LEU A 288 47.65 -24.36 -8.37
CA LEU A 288 46.49 -24.28 -7.48
C LEU A 288 46.82 -23.58 -6.16
N ALA A 289 47.99 -23.85 -5.58
CA ALA A 289 48.45 -23.18 -4.36
C ALA A 289 48.68 -21.67 -4.59
N ALA A 290 49.33 -21.30 -5.69
CA ALA A 290 49.55 -19.90 -6.05
C ALA A 290 48.23 -19.17 -6.39
N LYS A 291 47.30 -19.85 -7.07
CA LYS A 291 45.95 -19.34 -7.34
C LYS A 291 45.22 -19.01 -6.05
N GLU A 292 45.25 -19.93 -5.08
CA GLU A 292 44.57 -19.73 -3.80
C GLU A 292 45.20 -18.60 -3.00
N ASP A 293 46.53 -18.55 -2.88
CA ASP A 293 47.26 -17.47 -2.18
C ASP A 293 46.99 -16.09 -2.82
N GLN A 294 46.99 -16.00 -4.16
CA GLN A 294 46.65 -14.75 -4.85
C GLN A 294 45.18 -14.38 -4.64
N CYS A 295 44.25 -15.34 -4.65
CA CYS A 295 42.85 -15.08 -4.36
C CYS A 295 42.68 -14.54 -2.94
N GLU A 296 43.28 -15.18 -1.94
CA GLU A 296 43.17 -14.75 -0.53
C GLU A 296 43.70 -13.34 -0.31
N LYS A 297 44.90 -13.04 -0.82
CA LYS A 297 45.51 -11.70 -0.71
C LYS A 297 44.64 -10.65 -1.37
N LEU A 298 44.19 -10.91 -2.59
CA LEU A 298 43.43 -9.95 -3.38
C LEU A 298 42.03 -9.74 -2.82
N SER A 299 41.35 -10.80 -2.39
CA SER A 299 40.04 -10.69 -1.77
C SER A 299 40.11 -9.98 -0.42
N THR A 300 41.17 -10.19 0.38
CA THR A 300 41.39 -9.45 1.63
C THR A 300 41.60 -7.97 1.35
N LEU A 301 42.39 -7.63 0.32
CA LEU A 301 42.61 -6.25 -0.12
C LEU A 301 41.31 -5.61 -0.61
N ILE A 302 40.52 -6.28 -1.44
CA ILE A 302 39.23 -5.76 -1.93
C ILE A 302 38.28 -5.57 -0.74
N PHE A 303 38.19 -6.56 0.15
CA PHE A 303 37.33 -6.52 1.32
C PHE A 303 37.68 -5.39 2.29
N SER A 304 38.97 -5.08 2.48
CA SER A 304 39.39 -4.00 3.38
C SER A 304 38.95 -2.60 2.92
N HIS A 305 38.57 -2.43 1.66
CA HIS A 305 38.06 -1.18 1.11
C HIS A 305 36.52 -1.08 1.17
N TRP A 306 35.83 -2.11 1.65
CA TRP A 306 34.39 -2.02 1.91
C TRP A 306 34.13 -1.00 3.03
N PRO A 307 33.15 -0.08 2.88
CA PRO A 307 32.87 0.92 3.89
C PRO A 307 32.62 0.29 5.25
N ALA A 308 33.31 0.74 6.29
CA ALA A 308 33.05 0.27 7.65
C ALA A 308 31.63 0.66 8.11
N PRO A 309 31.02 -0.07 9.06
CA PRO A 309 29.82 0.39 9.75
C PRO A 309 30.00 1.83 10.27
N GLY A 310 29.11 2.75 9.87
CA GLY A 310 29.17 4.16 10.27
C GLY A 310 30.12 5.07 9.48
N ALA A 311 30.89 4.53 8.52
CA ALA A 311 31.66 5.36 7.59
C ALA A 311 30.76 5.98 6.49
N ALA A 312 31.24 7.04 5.84
CA ALA A 312 30.55 7.61 4.68
C ALA A 312 30.34 6.54 3.60
N LEU A 313 29.09 6.40 3.13
CA LEU A 313 28.69 5.41 2.13
C LEU A 313 29.07 5.88 0.72
N THR A 314 30.36 5.99 0.44
CA THR A 314 30.88 6.30 -0.90
C THR A 314 31.33 5.03 -1.60
N LEU A 315 31.08 4.94 -2.91
CA LEU A 315 31.57 3.83 -3.72
C LEU A 315 33.11 3.90 -3.77
N PRO A 316 33.83 2.82 -3.42
CA PRO A 316 35.28 2.81 -3.54
C PRO A 316 35.69 2.90 -5.02
N ASP A 317 36.71 3.70 -5.31
CA ASP A 317 37.30 3.71 -6.65
C ASP A 317 38.13 2.44 -6.87
N MET A 318 37.52 1.44 -7.50
CA MET A 318 38.17 0.17 -7.77
C MET A 318 39.38 0.31 -8.70
N ALA A 319 39.50 1.41 -9.47
CA ALA A 319 40.70 1.71 -10.25
C ALA A 319 41.92 1.96 -9.35
N SER A 320 41.69 2.64 -8.22
CA SER A 320 42.73 2.95 -7.25
C SER A 320 43.15 1.73 -6.44
N ILE A 321 42.20 0.81 -6.17
CA ILE A 321 42.43 -0.41 -5.38
C ILE A 321 43.13 -1.48 -6.21
N LEU A 322 42.74 -1.63 -7.47
CA LEU A 322 43.27 -2.60 -8.42
C LEU A 322 43.89 -1.87 -9.63
N PRO A 323 45.00 -1.14 -9.46
CA PRO A 323 45.61 -0.45 -10.58
C PRO A 323 46.17 -1.46 -11.57
N ASN A 324 46.20 -1.09 -12.85
CA ASN A 324 46.73 -1.95 -13.93
C ASN A 324 48.21 -2.34 -13.69
N SER A 325 48.96 -1.56 -12.91
CA SER A 325 50.31 -1.92 -12.46
C SER A 325 50.36 -3.18 -11.59
N SER A 326 49.23 -3.56 -10.97
CA SER A 326 49.11 -4.78 -10.16
C SER A 326 49.04 -6.06 -11.00
N ILE A 327 48.87 -5.97 -12.32
CA ILE A 327 48.83 -7.15 -13.22
C ILE A 327 50.09 -8.00 -13.06
N GLY A 328 51.26 -7.37 -12.84
CA GLY A 328 52.50 -8.10 -12.61
C GLY A 328 52.55 -8.90 -11.30
N ASN A 329 51.80 -8.47 -10.27
CA ASN A 329 51.80 -9.13 -8.96
C ASN A 329 50.78 -10.27 -8.88
N TYR A 330 49.77 -10.29 -9.76
CA TYR A 330 48.68 -11.25 -9.74
C TYR A 330 48.41 -11.86 -11.13
N PRO A 331 49.41 -12.52 -11.76
CA PRO A 331 49.28 -13.00 -13.13
C PRO A 331 48.19 -14.08 -13.30
N ILE A 332 47.75 -14.75 -12.23
CA ILE A 332 46.75 -15.82 -12.31
C ILE A 332 45.31 -15.25 -12.38
N VAL A 333 45.11 -14.01 -11.94
CA VAL A 333 43.78 -13.38 -11.84
C VAL A 333 43.55 -12.45 -13.02
N LYS A 334 42.38 -12.56 -13.67
CA LYS A 334 41.95 -11.62 -14.72
C LYS A 334 41.50 -10.32 -14.05
N ILE A 335 42.46 -9.43 -13.78
CA ILE A 335 42.22 -8.20 -13.00
C ILE A 335 41.10 -7.32 -13.59
N ALA A 336 41.01 -7.22 -14.93
CA ALA A 336 39.95 -6.46 -15.59
C ALA A 336 38.55 -7.04 -15.33
N ASP A 337 38.38 -8.36 -15.47
CA ASP A 337 37.10 -9.03 -15.25
C ASP A 337 36.71 -8.99 -13.77
N LEU A 338 37.67 -9.24 -12.89
CA LEU A 338 37.48 -9.13 -11.43
C LEU A 338 37.06 -7.73 -11.01
N ARG A 339 37.68 -6.70 -11.60
CA ARG A 339 37.35 -5.31 -11.30
C ARG A 339 35.89 -5.02 -11.62
N THR A 340 35.44 -5.34 -12.83
CA THR A 340 34.04 -5.16 -13.24
C THR A 340 33.08 -5.94 -12.32
N ALA A 341 33.40 -7.19 -12.01
CA ALA A 341 32.58 -8.02 -11.12
C ALA A 341 32.52 -7.46 -9.67
N ALA A 342 33.64 -6.95 -9.16
CA ALA A 342 33.70 -6.33 -7.85
C ALA A 342 32.97 -4.98 -7.81
N GLU A 343 33.07 -4.15 -8.85
CA GLU A 343 32.33 -2.89 -8.98
C GLU A 343 30.82 -3.11 -8.94
N VAL A 344 30.31 -4.11 -9.66
CA VAL A 344 28.89 -4.50 -9.63
C VAL A 344 28.48 -4.99 -8.23
N LEU A 345 29.26 -5.90 -7.63
CA LEU A 345 28.97 -6.41 -6.28
C LEU A 345 28.93 -5.27 -5.24
N PHE A 346 29.90 -4.37 -5.31
CA PHE A 346 30.04 -3.27 -4.35
C PHE A 346 28.92 -2.26 -4.52
N SER A 347 28.60 -1.86 -5.76
CA SER A 347 27.51 -0.92 -6.02
C SER A 347 26.18 -1.48 -5.55
N THR A 348 25.82 -2.70 -5.94
CA THR A 348 24.56 -3.34 -5.53
C THR A 348 24.45 -3.47 -4.01
N ARG A 349 25.49 -3.99 -3.33
CA ARG A 349 25.45 -4.12 -1.86
C ARG A 349 25.42 -2.75 -1.16
N LEU A 350 26.04 -1.72 -1.75
CA LEU A 350 26.07 -0.38 -1.16
C LEU A 350 24.69 0.26 -1.24
N CYS A 351 24.01 0.15 -2.37
CA CYS A 351 22.60 0.53 -2.54
C CYS A 351 21.71 -0.17 -1.51
N ASN A 352 21.84 -1.49 -1.38
CA ASN A 352 21.08 -2.28 -0.41
C ASN A 352 21.36 -1.86 1.04
N ARG A 353 22.62 -1.51 1.35
CA ARG A 353 23.00 -1.01 2.67
C ARG A 353 22.42 0.37 2.94
N ARG A 354 22.42 1.28 1.97
CA ARG A 354 21.77 2.60 2.10
C ARG A 354 20.28 2.44 2.39
N LEU A 355 19.61 1.54 1.66
CA LEU A 355 18.21 1.22 1.90
C LEU A 355 17.98 0.60 3.28
N PHE A 356 18.84 -0.32 3.72
CA PHE A 356 18.78 -0.92 5.06
C PHE A 356 18.91 0.14 6.16
N GLU A 357 19.94 0.98 6.09
CA GLU A 357 20.18 2.05 7.06
C GLU A 357 19.03 3.07 7.06
N TRP A 358 18.51 3.43 5.88
CA TRP A 358 17.34 4.29 5.74
C TRP A 358 16.10 3.65 6.37
N SER A 359 15.81 2.38 6.08
CA SER A 359 14.64 1.67 6.61
C SER A 359 14.68 1.54 8.13
N ASN A 360 15.85 1.31 8.72
CA ASN A 360 16.04 1.26 10.17
C ASN A 360 15.90 2.64 10.81
N SER A 361 16.40 3.69 10.15
CA SER A 361 16.19 5.07 10.59
C SER A 361 14.71 5.40 10.62
N LEU A 362 13.99 5.13 9.52
CA LEU A 362 12.54 5.34 9.44
C LEU A 362 11.80 4.51 10.50
N GLN A 363 12.15 3.24 10.69
CA GLN A 363 11.57 2.38 11.72
C GLN A 363 11.81 2.94 13.13
N CYS A 364 12.99 3.50 13.40
CA CYS A 364 13.30 4.13 14.69
C CYS A 364 12.41 5.36 14.95
N VAL A 365 12.19 6.20 13.93
CA VAL A 365 11.28 7.35 14.05
C VAL A 365 9.85 6.88 14.24
N LEU A 366 9.40 5.87 13.48
CA LEU A 366 8.08 5.26 13.65
C LEU A 366 7.90 4.76 15.09
N ASN A 367 8.85 4.00 15.63
CA ASN A 367 8.79 3.48 17.01
C ASN A 367 8.76 4.61 18.06
N THR A 368 9.44 5.73 17.79
CA THR A 368 9.47 6.88 18.70
C THR A 368 8.12 7.61 18.74
N VAL A 369 7.50 7.84 17.58
CA VAL A 369 6.19 8.51 17.45
C VAL A 369 5.09 7.74 18.19
N LEU A 370 5.23 6.43 18.33
CA LEU A 370 4.23 5.57 18.97
C LEU A 370 4.29 5.53 20.49
N GLY A 371 5.29 6.17 21.10
CA GLY A 371 5.51 6.04 22.54
C GLY A 371 5.95 4.65 22.97
N HIS A 372 6.30 3.75 22.05
CA HIS A 372 6.94 2.46 22.36
C HIS A 372 8.40 2.61 22.83
N GLY A 373 8.93 3.84 22.88
CA GLY A 373 10.30 4.15 23.28
C GLY A 373 10.56 4.40 24.77
N LEU A 374 9.61 4.16 25.68
CA LEU A 374 9.86 4.35 27.13
C LEU A 374 9.36 3.19 27.98
N THR A 375 9.76 1.97 27.66
CA THR A 375 9.73 0.87 28.63
C THR A 375 11.13 0.30 28.84
N GLU A 376 11.63 0.65 30.04
CA GLU A 376 12.51 -0.09 30.95
C GLU A 376 13.99 0.20 31.08
N ASN A 377 14.76 0.74 30.13
CA ASN A 377 16.17 1.08 30.42
C ASN A 377 16.72 2.25 29.59
N GLY A 378 16.73 3.46 30.15
CA GLY A 378 17.58 4.55 29.69
C GLY A 378 16.87 5.86 29.41
N LEU A 379 16.95 6.78 30.37
CA LEU A 379 16.64 8.21 30.23
C LEU A 379 17.52 8.83 29.13
N ILE A 380 16.98 9.02 27.94
CA ILE A 380 17.40 10.14 27.08
C ILE A 380 16.24 11.13 27.10
N ALA A 381 16.39 12.14 27.94
CA ALA A 381 15.52 13.31 27.94
C ALA A 381 15.72 14.07 26.62
N LEU A 382 14.84 13.83 25.65
CA LEU A 382 14.63 14.80 24.58
C LEU A 382 13.85 15.96 25.17
N LEU A 383 14.52 17.12 25.23
CA LEU A 383 13.99 18.40 25.70
C LEU A 383 12.61 18.71 25.09
N PRO A 384 11.67 19.27 25.87
CA PRO A 384 10.38 19.68 25.33
C PRO A 384 10.57 20.93 24.46
N LEU A 385 10.30 20.80 23.17
CA LEU A 385 10.00 21.96 22.32
C LEU A 385 8.63 22.51 22.74
N HIS A 386 8.61 23.30 23.80
CA HIS A 386 7.56 24.28 24.02
C HIS A 386 7.72 25.39 22.98
N ASN A 387 6.71 25.58 22.13
CA ASN A 387 6.00 26.86 22.09
C ASN A 387 4.70 26.81 21.28
N ILE A 388 3.63 27.20 21.99
CA ILE A 388 2.39 27.84 21.55
C ILE A 388 1.39 26.97 20.78
N CYS A 389 0.48 26.34 21.54
CA CYS A 389 -0.93 26.30 21.18
C CYS A 389 -1.75 26.83 22.36
N VAL A 390 -2.37 27.99 22.14
CA VAL A 390 -3.32 28.62 23.06
C VAL A 390 -4.49 27.66 23.24
N ALA A 391 -4.69 27.19 24.47
CA ALA A 391 -5.83 26.38 24.86
C ALA A 391 -7.12 27.21 24.79
N ILE A 392 -7.94 26.99 23.76
CA ILE A 392 -9.36 27.33 23.81
C ILE A 392 -10.09 26.08 24.32
N ARG A 393 -10.51 26.11 25.59
CA ARG A 393 -11.41 25.09 26.14
C ARG A 393 -12.76 25.19 25.42
N PRO A 394 -13.30 24.10 24.83
CA PRO A 394 -14.70 24.09 24.46
C PRO A 394 -15.57 23.96 25.74
N PRO A 395 -16.80 24.52 25.75
CA PRO A 395 -17.70 24.38 26.88
C PRO A 395 -18.09 22.91 27.07
N LYS A 396 -18.21 22.50 28.33
CA LYS A 396 -18.70 21.18 28.72
C LYS A 396 -20.15 21.04 28.26
N TYR A 397 -20.37 20.31 27.17
CA TYR A 397 -21.70 19.74 26.89
C TYR A 397 -21.80 18.40 27.61
N VAL A 398 -22.78 18.31 28.51
CA VAL A 398 -23.23 17.04 29.07
C VAL A 398 -24.12 16.39 28.00
N PRO A 399 -23.79 15.21 27.48
CA PRO A 399 -24.65 14.54 26.51
C PRO A 399 -25.91 14.04 27.23
N ILE A 400 -27.03 14.72 27.02
CA ILE A 400 -28.34 14.20 27.39
C ILE A 400 -28.69 13.14 26.34
N ARG A 401 -28.54 11.85 26.70
CA ARG A 401 -29.01 10.76 25.84
C ARG A 401 -30.54 10.74 25.90
N LEU A 402 -31.18 10.82 24.73
CA LEU A 402 -32.64 10.83 24.57
C LEU A 402 -33.36 9.63 25.24
N TYR A 403 -32.65 8.51 25.41
CA TYR A 403 -33.16 7.33 26.12
C TYR A 403 -33.46 7.58 27.61
N SER A 404 -32.80 8.59 28.22
CA SER A 404 -32.97 8.96 29.63
C SER A 404 -34.24 9.76 29.89
N LEU A 405 -34.84 10.34 28.84
CA LEU A 405 -36.08 11.13 28.91
C LEU A 405 -37.34 10.29 28.65
N LEU A 406 -37.19 9.05 28.17
CA LEU A 406 -38.29 8.19 27.72
C LEU A 406 -38.40 6.89 28.52
N ARG A 407 -37.75 6.79 29.69
CA ARG A 407 -37.87 5.61 30.55
C ARG A 407 -39.09 5.73 31.47
N ASP A 408 -40.02 4.81 31.29
CA ASP A 408 -41.12 4.55 32.22
C ASP A 408 -40.55 4.04 33.56
N PRO A 409 -40.81 4.70 34.71
CA PRO A 409 -40.10 4.42 35.96
C PRO A 409 -40.44 3.08 36.64
N GLU A 410 -41.36 2.26 36.12
CA GLU A 410 -41.92 1.12 36.87
C GLU A 410 -41.50 -0.30 36.46
N ARG A 411 -40.39 -0.52 35.73
CA ARG A 411 -39.89 -1.90 35.51
C ARG A 411 -38.37 -2.05 35.74
N SER A 412 -38.03 -2.40 36.98
CA SER A 412 -36.81 -3.13 37.39
C SER A 412 -36.84 -4.55 36.79
N SER A 413 -35.77 -5.17 36.29
CA SER A 413 -34.44 -5.44 36.92
C SER A 413 -33.40 -5.89 35.86
N PRO A 414 -32.08 -5.91 36.16
CA PRO A 414 -30.96 -6.06 35.19
C PRO A 414 -30.55 -7.55 35.04
N PRO A 415 -29.60 -7.97 34.17
CA PRO A 415 -28.16 -7.78 34.46
C PRO A 415 -27.14 -7.81 33.27
N VAL A 416 -25.88 -7.58 33.66
CA VAL A 416 -24.58 -8.07 33.11
C VAL A 416 -23.77 -7.15 32.19
N ASP A 417 -22.62 -6.76 32.76
CA ASP A 417 -21.43 -6.20 32.12
C ASP A 417 -20.85 -7.12 31.03
N VAL A 418 -20.61 -6.56 29.84
CA VAL A 418 -19.37 -6.80 29.09
C VAL A 418 -18.93 -5.48 28.49
N ALA A 419 -17.70 -5.08 28.82
CA ALA A 419 -17.02 -3.95 28.24
C ALA A 419 -16.66 -4.26 26.78
N GLU A 420 -17.24 -3.50 25.84
CA GLU A 420 -16.70 -3.37 24.49
C GLU A 420 -16.40 -1.89 24.22
N GLN A 421 -15.14 -1.63 23.91
CA GLN A 421 -14.66 -0.36 23.42
C GLN A 421 -15.29 -0.12 22.05
N SER A 422 -16.34 0.70 22.02
CA SER A 422 -17.02 1.12 20.80
C SER A 422 -16.06 1.93 19.91
N HIS A 423 -15.62 1.33 18.81
CA HIS A 423 -15.09 2.07 17.67
C HIS A 423 -16.24 2.86 17.00
N PRO A 424 -15.98 4.05 16.43
CA PRO A 424 -17.03 4.84 15.79
C PRO A 424 -17.61 4.07 14.60
N SER A 425 -18.94 3.95 14.56
CA SER A 425 -19.66 3.29 13.47
C SER A 425 -19.48 4.08 12.16
N LEU A 426 -19.56 3.40 11.01
CA LEU A 426 -19.58 4.06 9.69
C LEU A 426 -20.66 5.16 9.60
N ARG A 427 -21.67 5.13 10.47
CA ARG A 427 -22.74 6.12 10.58
C ARG A 427 -22.26 7.46 11.14
N GLU A 428 -21.39 7.50 12.16
CA GLU A 428 -20.72 8.76 12.57
C GLU A 428 -19.84 9.28 11.42
N LEU A 429 -19.28 8.35 10.64
CA LEU A 429 -18.50 8.66 9.45
C LEU A 429 -19.35 9.35 8.37
N MET A 430 -20.53 8.83 8.09
CA MET A 430 -21.43 9.42 7.10
C MET A 430 -22.11 10.71 7.58
N LEU A 431 -22.43 10.83 8.87
CA LEU A 431 -23.12 12.00 9.43
C LEU A 431 -22.23 13.27 9.48
N ASP A 432 -20.94 13.20 9.78
CA ASP A 432 -20.12 14.44 9.70
C ASP A 432 -19.80 14.85 8.24
N LEU A 433 -19.95 13.95 7.26
CA LEU A 433 -19.84 14.29 5.83
C LEU A 433 -21.05 15.11 5.33
N GLU A 434 -22.15 15.11 6.09
CA GLU A 434 -23.36 15.91 5.82
C GLU A 434 -23.24 17.35 6.29
N GLY A 435 -22.32 17.66 7.22
CA GLY A 435 -22.13 19.00 7.77
C GLY A 435 -21.19 19.92 6.98
N MET A 436 -20.49 19.38 5.96
CA MET A 436 -19.54 20.16 5.15
C MET A 436 -20.21 20.74 3.90
N PRO A 437 -19.86 21.97 3.49
CA PRO A 437 -20.33 22.55 2.25
C PRO A 437 -20.03 21.66 1.03
N ILE A 438 -20.75 21.87 -0.06
CA ILE A 438 -20.49 21.19 -1.33
C ILE A 438 -19.36 21.95 -2.02
N ASP A 439 -18.13 21.65 -1.63
CA ASP A 439 -16.92 22.14 -2.28
C ASP A 439 -16.22 21.01 -3.06
N GLY A 440 -15.37 21.40 -4.01
CA GLY A 440 -14.69 20.52 -4.98
C GLY A 440 -14.11 19.21 -4.44
N PRO A 441 -13.58 19.12 -3.19
CA PRO A 441 -13.05 17.86 -2.65
C PRO A 441 -14.09 16.74 -2.53
N LYS A 442 -15.36 17.07 -2.21
CA LYS A 442 -16.43 16.07 -2.05
C LYS A 442 -16.84 15.47 -3.40
N THR A 443 -16.95 16.30 -4.44
CA THR A 443 -17.24 15.85 -5.81
C THR A 443 -16.12 14.99 -6.36
N GLN A 444 -14.85 15.36 -6.11
CA GLN A 444 -13.68 14.56 -6.50
C GLN A 444 -13.68 13.18 -5.83
N TYR A 445 -14.05 13.10 -4.54
CA TYR A 445 -14.17 11.83 -3.83
C TYR A 445 -15.21 10.89 -4.46
N LEU A 446 -16.40 11.39 -4.81
CA LEU A 446 -17.44 10.59 -5.45
C LEU A 446 -17.02 10.09 -6.83
N ALA A 447 -16.35 10.94 -7.63
CA ALA A 447 -15.81 10.56 -8.93
C ALA A 447 -14.73 9.45 -8.80
N ASN A 448 -13.82 9.61 -7.84
CA ASN A 448 -12.77 8.64 -7.53
C ASN A 448 -13.35 7.27 -7.13
N LEU A 449 -14.37 7.26 -6.27
CA LEU A 449 -15.04 6.04 -5.83
C LEU A 449 -15.67 5.28 -7.02
N SER A 450 -16.32 6.01 -7.95
CA SER A 450 -16.88 5.42 -9.17
C SER A 450 -15.81 4.74 -10.02
N CYS A 451 -14.66 5.39 -10.24
CA CYS A 451 -13.55 4.81 -11.01
C CYS A 451 -12.99 3.53 -10.37
N CYS A 452 -12.96 3.45 -9.04
CA CYS A 452 -12.51 2.25 -8.32
C CYS A 452 -13.45 1.06 -8.55
N VAL A 453 -14.76 1.31 -8.50
CA VAL A 453 -15.78 0.29 -8.75
C VAL A 453 -15.64 -0.26 -10.17
N ASP A 454 -15.49 0.63 -11.17
CA ASP A 454 -15.30 0.22 -12.56
C ASP A 454 -14.03 -0.63 -12.77
N ALA A 455 -12.93 -0.29 -12.08
CA ALA A 455 -11.67 -1.04 -12.18
C ALA A 455 -11.78 -2.44 -11.56
N LEU A 456 -12.44 -2.55 -10.39
CA LEU A 456 -12.72 -3.83 -9.74
C LEU A 456 -13.61 -4.72 -10.62
N ASP A 457 -14.62 -4.14 -11.28
CA ASP A 457 -15.51 -4.87 -12.18
C ASP A 457 -14.81 -5.41 -13.43
N ARG A 458 -13.83 -4.67 -13.98
CA ARG A 458 -13.00 -5.16 -15.09
C ARG A 458 -12.11 -6.33 -14.67
N LYS A 459 -11.41 -6.21 -13.54
CA LYS A 459 -10.53 -7.25 -13.02
C LYS A 459 -11.30 -8.54 -12.69
N GLY A 460 -12.53 -8.44 -12.19
CA GLY A 460 -13.40 -9.58 -11.94
C GLY A 460 -14.00 -10.22 -13.19
N SER A 461 -13.89 -9.58 -14.36
CA SER A 461 -14.42 -10.07 -15.64
C SER A 461 -13.38 -10.76 -16.51
N GLU A 462 -12.09 -10.71 -16.13
CA GLU A 462 -11.05 -11.47 -16.83
C GLU A 462 -11.21 -12.96 -16.50
N PRO A 463 -11.37 -13.84 -17.50
CA PRO A 463 -11.45 -15.27 -17.25
C PRO A 463 -10.15 -15.71 -16.58
N SER A 464 -10.28 -16.35 -15.43
CA SER A 464 -9.17 -16.94 -14.69
C SER A 464 -8.51 -18.01 -15.56
N ASN A 465 -7.53 -17.61 -16.37
CA ASN A 465 -6.70 -18.53 -17.11
C ASN A 465 -5.91 -19.35 -16.08
N SER A 466 -6.25 -20.63 -16.01
CA SER A 466 -5.53 -21.63 -15.23
C SER A 466 -4.05 -21.56 -15.59
N PHE A 467 -3.23 -21.25 -14.59
CA PHE A 467 -1.78 -21.33 -14.61
C PHE A 467 -1.40 -22.80 -14.82
N ASP A 468 -1.19 -23.20 -16.07
CA ASP A 468 -0.47 -24.43 -16.39
C ASP A 468 1.00 -24.05 -16.62
N GLY A 469 1.89 -24.69 -15.86
CA GLY A 469 3.31 -24.38 -15.83
C GLY A 469 3.98 -24.71 -17.15
N GLN A 470 4.28 -23.69 -17.95
CA GLN A 470 5.33 -23.75 -18.96
C GLN A 470 6.27 -22.56 -18.79
N GLN A 471 7.55 -22.87 -18.60
CA GLN A 471 8.66 -21.93 -18.67
C GLN A 471 8.70 -21.34 -20.08
N ASP A 472 8.34 -20.07 -20.23
CA ASP A 472 8.56 -19.34 -21.47
C ASP A 472 9.79 -18.43 -21.34
N SER A 473 10.78 -18.81 -22.13
CA SER A 473 11.87 -17.98 -22.64
C SER A 473 11.33 -16.81 -23.46
N GLY A 474 11.86 -15.60 -23.21
CA GLY A 474 12.05 -14.58 -24.24
C GLY A 474 10.99 -13.49 -24.35
N PHE A 475 11.11 -12.44 -23.53
CA PHE A 475 10.36 -11.18 -23.69
C PHE A 475 11.05 -10.18 -24.66
N ASP A 476 12.24 -10.52 -25.17
CA ASP A 476 13.06 -9.62 -26.00
C ASP A 476 12.71 -9.62 -27.51
N ASP A 477 11.90 -10.55 -28.00
CA ASP A 477 11.71 -10.75 -29.46
C ASP A 477 10.49 -10.00 -30.06
N ILE A 478 9.72 -9.28 -29.24
CA ILE A 478 8.48 -8.59 -29.69
C ILE A 478 8.69 -7.09 -29.96
N VAL A 479 9.82 -6.51 -29.54
CA VAL A 479 10.07 -5.06 -29.67
C VAL A 479 10.64 -4.66 -31.05
N GLN A 480 11.06 -5.59 -31.92
CA GLN A 480 11.72 -5.24 -33.20
C GLN A 480 10.85 -5.22 -34.47
N ARG A 481 9.50 -5.29 -34.40
CA ARG A 481 8.65 -5.33 -35.61
C ARG A 481 7.48 -4.35 -35.66
N ALA A 482 7.64 -3.14 -35.13
CA ALA A 482 6.69 -2.05 -35.41
C ALA A 482 7.30 -1.04 -36.41
N PRO A 483 6.66 -0.75 -37.56
CA PRO A 483 7.08 0.33 -38.44
C PRO A 483 6.72 1.70 -37.82
N PRO A 484 7.51 2.76 -38.08
CA PRO A 484 7.28 4.07 -37.48
C PRO A 484 6.04 4.77 -38.07
N PRO A 485 5.37 5.66 -37.30
CA PRO A 485 4.20 6.39 -37.77
C PRO A 485 4.58 7.47 -38.80
N SER A 486 3.81 7.51 -39.88
CA SER A 486 3.86 8.57 -40.90
C SER A 486 3.36 9.91 -40.33
N SER A 487 4.16 10.97 -40.50
CA SER A 487 3.81 12.35 -40.14
C SER A 487 2.58 12.86 -40.90
N PRO A 488 1.73 13.70 -40.29
CA PRO A 488 0.62 14.33 -40.99
C PRO A 488 1.08 15.57 -41.78
N ALA A 489 0.49 15.73 -42.96
CA ALA A 489 0.40 16.99 -43.72
C ALA A 489 -0.90 17.73 -43.36
#